data_AF-A0A847Q292-F1
#
_entry.id   AF-A0A847Q292-F1
#
_cell.length_a   1.000
_cell.length_b   1.000
_cell.length_c   1.000
_cell.angle_alpha   90.00
_cell.angle_beta   90.00
_cell.angle_gamma   90.00
#
_symmetry.space_group_name_H-M   'P 1'
#
loop_
_entity.id
_entity.type
_entity.pdbx_description
1 polymer ?
#
loop_
_entity_poly.entity_id
_entity_poly.type
_entity_poly.pdbx_seq_one_letter_code
_entity_poly.pdbx_strand_id
1 'polypeptide(L)'
;MSNSRGILVVLAGPSGAGKTTLARHLVEARPGSRFSVSTTTRRPREGETEGRDYFFVTPGEFDRRVESGYFLEWAHVHGERYGTSEEWVSSALESGSSVVLDIDVQGALAARKRIPGAVLVFVLPPGMRALESRLAGRGTESPEDVRSRLTASADEIRWAGAFDYIIVNDGLPEAQRLLESVFDAELARTDSALGNLVSSDYEALLPGCLGLWEGRRVVVASGPTREAIDDVRFVSNRSSGLMGCELAAAFRDLGARVTLLLGPCGTPPPRGVEARGFTSASDLAEALGAVIRENCDLLAMAAAVADFRPAVRAPGKMPRSGGPFDIRMEPVPDLLAGLDCRCPKLAFALEYGDASLERARAKMEAKNCEAVFCNRGDLPGTGMEAEGNAGVLLLRSGAQVEIPRGSKRFVALRIAFEMGRRLARASV
;
A
#
# COMPACT_ATOMS: atom_id res chain seq x y z
N MET A 1 -25.34 -1.69 3.16
CA MET A 1 -24.43 -2.85 3.15
C MET A 1 -23.16 -2.35 2.48
N SER A 2 -22.17 -1.89 3.24
CA SER A 2 -20.86 -1.57 2.65
C SER A 2 -20.20 -2.92 2.35
N ASN A 3 -20.21 -3.32 1.08
CA ASN A 3 -19.35 -4.42 0.66
C ASN A 3 -17.92 -3.95 0.82
N SER A 4 -17.07 -4.80 1.37
CA SER A 4 -15.63 -4.61 1.34
C SER A 4 -15.14 -4.34 -0.07
N ARG A 5 -14.15 -3.46 -0.22
CA ARG A 5 -13.58 -3.13 -1.52
C ARG A 5 -12.99 -4.39 -2.17
N GLY A 6 -13.36 -4.66 -3.42
CA GLY A 6 -12.81 -5.78 -4.20
C GLY A 6 -11.33 -5.62 -4.51
N ILE A 7 -10.70 -6.70 -4.99
CA ILE A 7 -9.28 -6.67 -5.39
C ILE A 7 -9.14 -6.46 -6.91
N LEU A 8 -8.08 -5.77 -7.30
CA LEU A 8 -7.69 -5.63 -8.71
C LEU A 8 -6.63 -6.67 -9.03
N VAL A 9 -6.90 -7.59 -9.96
CA VAL A 9 -5.92 -8.57 -10.46
C VAL A 9 -5.56 -8.21 -11.90
N VAL A 10 -4.27 -8.07 -12.17
CA VAL A 10 -3.76 -7.71 -13.49
C VAL A 10 -2.91 -8.83 -14.03
N LEU A 11 -3.31 -9.38 -15.16
CA LEU A 11 -2.58 -10.39 -15.92
C LEU A 11 -1.80 -9.70 -17.02
N ALA A 12 -0.47 -9.76 -16.97
CA ALA A 12 0.40 -9.29 -18.04
C ALA A 12 1.38 -10.39 -18.48
N GLY A 13 2.12 -10.14 -19.54
CA GLY A 13 3.05 -11.11 -20.12
C GLY A 13 2.92 -11.20 -21.64
N PRO A 14 3.76 -12.01 -22.30
CA PRO A 14 3.90 -11.95 -23.73
C PRO A 14 2.63 -12.27 -24.51
N SER A 15 2.57 -11.75 -25.74
CA SER A 15 1.51 -12.13 -26.67
C SER A 15 1.52 -13.65 -26.88
N GLY A 16 0.35 -14.28 -26.82
CA GLY A 16 0.25 -15.76 -26.86
C GLY A 16 0.48 -16.48 -25.53
N ALA A 17 0.70 -15.77 -24.41
CA ALA A 17 0.79 -16.40 -23.09
C ALA A 17 -0.54 -17.01 -22.59
N GLY A 18 -1.68 -16.62 -23.17
CA GLY A 18 -3.02 -17.10 -22.77
C GLY A 18 -3.71 -16.25 -21.70
N LYS A 19 -3.29 -14.99 -21.53
CA LYS A 19 -3.81 -14.04 -20.52
C LYS A 19 -5.34 -13.92 -20.56
N THR A 20 -5.91 -13.58 -21.72
CA THR A 20 -7.36 -13.40 -21.89
C THR A 20 -8.15 -14.65 -21.54
N THR A 21 -7.64 -15.84 -21.90
CA THR A 21 -8.26 -17.12 -21.57
C THR A 21 -8.28 -17.35 -20.06
N LEU A 22 -7.16 -17.10 -19.38
CA LEU A 22 -7.07 -17.21 -17.92
C LEU A 22 -7.95 -16.16 -17.21
N ALA A 23 -8.00 -14.94 -17.73
CA ALA A 23 -8.82 -13.85 -17.19
C ALA A 23 -10.32 -14.19 -17.24
N ARG A 24 -10.80 -14.65 -18.40
CA ARG A 24 -12.20 -15.06 -18.59
C ARG A 24 -12.55 -16.24 -17.69
N HIS A 25 -11.67 -17.25 -17.62
CA HIS A 25 -11.85 -18.38 -16.69
C HIS A 25 -11.99 -17.93 -15.25
N LEU A 26 -11.10 -17.05 -14.76
CA LEU A 26 -11.17 -16.58 -13.38
C LEU A 26 -12.50 -15.88 -13.07
N VAL A 27 -12.99 -15.07 -14.01
CA VAL A 27 -14.29 -14.38 -13.89
C VAL A 27 -15.47 -15.36 -13.91
N GLU A 28 -15.40 -16.41 -14.72
CA GLU A 28 -16.41 -17.48 -14.75
C GLU A 28 -16.39 -18.32 -13.45
N ALA A 29 -15.21 -18.65 -12.94
CA ALA A 29 -15.02 -19.47 -11.75
C ALA A 29 -15.34 -18.74 -10.44
N ARG A 30 -15.27 -17.40 -10.42
CA ARG A 30 -15.43 -16.57 -9.21
C ARG A 30 -16.57 -15.57 -9.36
N PRO A 31 -17.82 -15.96 -9.05
CA PRO A 31 -18.96 -15.05 -9.01
C PRO A 31 -18.67 -13.84 -8.13
N GLY A 32 -18.86 -12.63 -8.67
CA GLY A 32 -18.45 -11.37 -8.02
C GLY A 32 -17.18 -10.76 -8.61
N SER A 33 -16.50 -11.45 -9.53
CA SER A 33 -15.43 -10.88 -10.34
C SER A 33 -15.97 -10.30 -11.66
N ARG A 34 -15.29 -9.29 -12.20
CA ARG A 34 -15.62 -8.64 -13.47
C ARG A 34 -14.39 -8.52 -14.35
N PHE A 35 -14.54 -8.85 -15.63
CA PHE A 35 -13.51 -8.61 -16.64
C PHE A 35 -13.58 -7.16 -17.13
N SER A 36 -12.46 -6.45 -17.17
CA SER A 36 -12.41 -5.09 -17.70
C SER A 36 -12.18 -5.09 -19.21
N VAL A 37 -13.09 -4.47 -19.95
CA VAL A 37 -12.98 -4.31 -21.41
C VAL A 37 -12.16 -3.07 -21.72
N SER A 38 -11.02 -3.26 -22.37
CA SER A 38 -10.09 -2.16 -22.70
C SER A 38 -10.63 -1.26 -23.83
N THR A 39 -10.27 0.01 -23.81
CA THR A 39 -10.47 0.94 -24.93
C THR A 39 -9.26 0.87 -25.86
N THR A 40 -9.45 0.85 -27.18
CA THR A 40 -8.35 0.82 -28.15
C THR A 40 -8.60 1.70 -29.37
N THR A 41 -7.51 2.17 -29.98
CA THR A 41 -7.52 2.90 -31.26
C THR A 41 -7.40 1.98 -32.48
N ARG A 42 -7.08 0.71 -32.25
CA ARG A 42 -7.01 -0.32 -33.28
C ARG A 42 -8.39 -0.55 -33.90
N ARG A 43 -8.44 -0.90 -35.18
CA ARG A 43 -9.70 -1.36 -35.80
C ARG A 43 -10.13 -2.74 -35.28
N PRO A 44 -11.44 -3.02 -35.16
CA PRO A 44 -11.93 -4.36 -34.83
C PRO A 44 -11.42 -5.42 -35.82
N ARG A 45 -11.03 -6.58 -35.32
CA ARG A 45 -10.76 -7.78 -36.12
C ARG A 45 -12.06 -8.55 -36.37
N GLU A 46 -12.00 -9.47 -37.33
CA GLU A 46 -13.11 -10.38 -37.61
C GLU A 46 -13.49 -11.17 -36.34
N GLY A 47 -14.77 -11.10 -35.97
CA GLY A 47 -15.32 -11.75 -34.78
C GLY A 47 -15.23 -10.96 -33.47
N GLU A 48 -14.57 -9.79 -33.43
CA GLU A 48 -14.58 -8.91 -32.24
C GLU A 48 -15.84 -8.04 -32.20
N THR A 49 -16.43 -7.87 -31.00
CA THR A 49 -17.63 -7.04 -30.79
C THR A 49 -17.31 -5.82 -29.91
N GLU A 50 -17.79 -4.64 -30.35
CA GLU A 50 -17.74 -3.38 -29.60
C GLU A 50 -18.35 -3.54 -28.21
N GLY A 51 -17.64 -3.07 -27.18
CA GLY A 51 -18.06 -3.11 -25.79
C GLY A 51 -18.01 -4.49 -25.12
N ARG A 52 -17.66 -5.55 -25.86
CA ARG A 52 -17.42 -6.90 -25.33
C ARG A 52 -15.94 -7.25 -25.35
N ASP A 53 -15.29 -7.10 -26.49
CA ASP A 53 -13.86 -7.41 -26.64
C ASP A 53 -13.01 -6.16 -26.42
N TYR A 54 -13.41 -5.03 -27.02
CA TYR A 54 -12.81 -3.71 -26.79
C TYR A 54 -13.86 -2.61 -26.99
N PHE A 55 -13.60 -1.44 -26.43
CA PHE A 55 -14.21 -0.19 -26.87
C PHE A 55 -13.36 0.43 -27.97
N PHE A 56 -13.83 0.42 -29.22
CA PHE A 56 -13.06 0.89 -30.36
C PHE A 56 -13.31 2.38 -30.59
N VAL A 57 -12.26 3.19 -30.44
CA VAL A 57 -12.35 4.66 -30.55
C VAL A 57 -11.39 5.20 -31.59
N THR A 58 -11.67 6.40 -32.09
CA THR A 58 -10.72 7.08 -32.99
C THR A 58 -9.50 7.59 -32.20
N PRO A 59 -8.35 7.79 -32.88
CA PRO A 59 -7.19 8.44 -32.29
C PRO A 59 -7.50 9.73 -31.52
N GLY A 60 -8.24 10.66 -32.12
CA GLY A 60 -8.57 11.94 -31.49
C GLY A 60 -9.54 11.82 -30.29
N GLU A 61 -10.41 10.81 -30.29
CA GLU A 61 -11.24 10.52 -29.11
C GLU A 61 -10.41 9.93 -27.97
N PHE A 62 -9.43 9.08 -28.28
CA PHE A 62 -8.51 8.55 -27.29
C PHE A 62 -7.68 9.67 -26.65
N ASP A 63 -7.17 10.61 -27.47
CA ASP A 63 -6.42 11.79 -26.99
C ASP A 63 -7.24 12.63 -26.01
N ARG A 64 -8.51 12.91 -26.33
CA ARG A 64 -9.41 13.63 -25.41
C ARG A 64 -9.58 12.93 -24.06
N ARG A 65 -9.69 11.59 -24.06
CA ARG A 65 -9.81 10.79 -22.83
C ARG A 65 -8.53 10.80 -22.01
N VAL A 66 -7.36 10.82 -22.66
CA VAL A 66 -6.08 10.99 -21.96
C VAL A 66 -6.03 12.36 -21.29
N GLU A 67 -6.36 13.43 -22.02
CA GLU A 67 -6.36 14.81 -21.50
C GLU A 67 -7.34 15.01 -20.34
N SER A 68 -8.48 14.34 -20.37
CA SER A 68 -9.48 14.41 -19.30
C SER A 68 -9.15 13.54 -18.08
N GLY A 69 -8.06 12.76 -18.10
CA GLY A 69 -7.72 11.82 -17.03
C GLY A 69 -8.69 10.64 -16.91
N TYR A 70 -9.33 10.23 -18.01
CA TYR A 70 -10.32 9.13 -18.02
C TYR A 70 -9.70 7.75 -17.71
N PHE A 71 -8.43 7.56 -18.07
CA PHE A 71 -7.77 6.27 -18.00
C PHE A 71 -7.02 6.05 -16.68
N LEU A 72 -7.24 4.88 -16.06
CA LEU A 72 -6.43 4.34 -14.97
C LEU A 72 -4.98 4.17 -15.44
N GLU A 73 -4.85 3.59 -16.62
CA GLU A 73 -3.62 3.37 -17.33
C GLU A 73 -3.89 3.43 -18.83
N TRP A 74 -2.86 3.79 -19.59
CA TRP A 74 -2.87 3.65 -21.03
C TRP A 74 -1.44 3.46 -21.55
N ALA A 75 -1.31 2.75 -22.66
CA ALA A 75 -0.03 2.40 -23.25
C ALA A 75 -0.09 2.36 -24.79
N HIS A 76 1.09 2.45 -25.41
CA HIS A 76 1.28 2.20 -26.83
C HIS A 76 1.77 0.78 -27.04
N VAL A 77 0.99 -0.02 -27.76
CA VAL A 77 1.29 -1.43 -28.05
C VAL A 77 1.27 -1.63 -29.56
N HIS A 78 2.44 -1.88 -30.14
CA HIS A 78 2.62 -2.10 -31.59
C HIS A 78 2.01 -1.01 -32.49
N GLY A 79 2.14 0.25 -32.09
CA GLY A 79 1.65 1.41 -32.85
C GLY A 79 0.17 1.76 -32.60
N GLU A 80 -0.55 0.93 -31.85
CA GLU A 80 -1.91 1.19 -31.41
C GLU A 80 -1.92 1.60 -29.94
N ARG A 81 -2.97 2.30 -29.52
CA ARG A 81 -3.16 2.71 -28.12
C ARG A 81 -4.23 1.89 -27.44
N TYR A 82 -3.99 1.58 -26.17
CA TYR A 82 -4.88 0.84 -25.30
C TYR A 82 -5.00 1.57 -23.96
N GLY A 83 -6.17 1.51 -23.34
CA GLY A 83 -6.37 2.09 -22.01
C GLY A 83 -7.58 1.56 -21.28
N THR A 84 -7.50 1.59 -19.95
CA THR A 84 -8.52 1.08 -19.03
C THR A 84 -9.24 2.23 -18.34
N SER A 85 -10.58 2.20 -18.29
CA SER A 85 -11.39 3.24 -17.62
C SER A 85 -11.15 3.26 -16.10
N GLU A 86 -10.72 4.42 -15.56
CA GLU A 86 -10.55 4.64 -14.11
C GLU A 86 -11.88 4.51 -13.36
N GLU A 87 -12.90 5.23 -13.83
CA GLU A 87 -14.20 5.29 -13.18
C GLU A 87 -14.86 3.91 -13.08
N TRP A 88 -14.83 3.14 -14.18
CA TRP A 88 -15.42 1.81 -14.19
C TRP A 88 -14.71 0.85 -13.22
N VAL A 89 -13.37 0.86 -13.21
CA VAL A 89 -12.58 -0.01 -12.32
C VAL A 89 -12.81 0.39 -10.87
N SER A 90 -12.68 1.68 -10.55
CA SER A 90 -12.86 2.17 -9.19
C SER A 90 -14.27 1.92 -8.66
N SER A 91 -15.31 2.17 -9.46
CA SER A 91 -16.69 1.86 -9.09
C SER A 91 -16.95 0.38 -8.85
N ALA A 92 -16.40 -0.50 -9.72
CA ALA A 92 -16.53 -1.94 -9.54
C ALA A 92 -15.87 -2.40 -8.24
N LEU A 93 -14.64 -1.96 -7.97
CA LEU A 93 -13.92 -2.30 -6.73
C LEU A 93 -14.65 -1.78 -5.50
N GLU A 94 -15.14 -0.53 -5.52
CA GLU A 94 -15.89 0.07 -4.40
C GLU A 94 -17.23 -0.63 -4.14
N SER A 95 -17.86 -1.23 -5.16
CA SER A 95 -19.05 -2.07 -4.99
C SER A 95 -18.76 -3.46 -4.40
N GLY A 96 -17.48 -3.77 -4.16
CA GLY A 96 -16.97 -5.06 -3.69
C GLY A 96 -16.80 -6.12 -4.77
N SER A 97 -16.94 -5.74 -6.05
CA SER A 97 -16.59 -6.65 -7.14
C SER A 97 -15.07 -6.68 -7.30
N SER A 98 -14.50 -7.87 -7.47
CA SER A 98 -13.10 -7.97 -7.88
C SER A 98 -12.99 -7.69 -9.38
N VAL A 99 -11.91 -7.07 -9.81
CA VAL A 99 -11.70 -6.71 -11.22
C VAL A 99 -10.49 -7.44 -11.76
N VAL A 100 -10.63 -8.00 -12.97
CA VAL A 100 -9.55 -8.68 -13.70
C VAL A 100 -9.22 -7.91 -14.97
N LEU A 101 -7.95 -7.55 -15.12
CA LEU A 101 -7.35 -6.86 -16.28
C LEU A 101 -6.41 -7.80 -17.03
N ASP A 102 -6.33 -7.71 -18.36
CA ASP A 102 -5.38 -8.47 -19.20
C ASP A 102 -4.47 -7.58 -20.08
N ILE A 103 -3.87 -6.56 -19.47
CA ILE A 103 -3.09 -5.52 -20.15
C ILE A 103 -1.60 -5.86 -20.35
N ASP A 104 -0.87 -4.98 -21.02
CA ASP A 104 0.58 -5.13 -21.20
C ASP A 104 1.38 -4.78 -19.93
N VAL A 105 2.70 -4.98 -19.99
CA VAL A 105 3.59 -4.75 -18.85
C VAL A 105 3.59 -3.29 -18.39
N GLN A 106 3.60 -2.32 -19.30
CA GLN A 106 3.61 -0.91 -18.95
C GLN A 106 2.29 -0.52 -18.29
N GLY A 107 1.17 -0.98 -18.86
CA GLY A 107 -0.16 -0.81 -18.28
C GLY A 107 -0.25 -1.39 -16.88
N ALA A 108 0.27 -2.60 -16.65
CA ALA A 108 0.27 -3.24 -15.34
C ALA A 108 1.03 -2.43 -14.26
N LEU A 109 2.20 -1.91 -14.60
CA LEU A 109 2.99 -1.08 -13.69
C LEU A 109 2.33 0.30 -13.44
N ALA A 110 1.68 0.87 -14.45
CA ALA A 110 0.91 2.10 -14.30
C ALA A 110 -0.33 1.89 -13.41
N ALA A 111 -1.07 0.79 -13.61
CA ALA A 111 -2.19 0.41 -12.76
C ALA A 111 -1.78 0.24 -11.30
N ARG A 112 -0.62 -0.38 -11.02
CA ARG A 112 -0.07 -0.47 -9.65
C ARG A 112 0.22 0.90 -9.05
N LYS A 113 0.74 1.86 -9.82
CA LYS A 113 1.00 3.21 -9.30
C LYS A 113 -0.29 3.92 -8.90
N ARG A 114 -1.38 3.71 -9.64
CA ARG A 114 -2.70 4.28 -9.34
C ARG A 114 -3.45 3.54 -8.25
N ILE A 115 -3.36 2.21 -8.24
CA ILE A 115 -3.97 1.33 -7.25
C ILE A 115 -2.84 0.48 -6.64
N PRO A 116 -2.20 0.95 -5.54
CA PRO A 116 -1.05 0.24 -4.96
C PRO A 116 -1.39 -1.17 -4.41
N GLY A 117 -2.68 -1.47 -4.24
CA GLY A 117 -3.19 -2.80 -3.89
C GLY A 117 -3.34 -3.79 -5.05
N ALA A 118 -3.14 -3.38 -6.31
CA ALA A 118 -3.33 -4.25 -7.47
C ALA A 118 -2.42 -5.49 -7.38
N VAL A 119 -2.95 -6.68 -7.59
CA VAL A 119 -2.19 -7.94 -7.64
C VAL A 119 -1.70 -8.13 -9.07
N LEU A 120 -0.39 -8.16 -9.28
CA LEU A 120 0.21 -8.31 -10.60
C LEU A 120 0.66 -9.75 -10.81
N VAL A 121 0.11 -10.40 -11.84
CA VAL A 121 0.42 -11.78 -12.21
C VAL A 121 1.01 -11.81 -13.62
N PHE A 122 2.24 -12.28 -13.75
CA PHE A 122 2.93 -12.43 -15.02
C PHE A 122 2.69 -13.84 -15.59
N VAL A 123 2.08 -13.93 -16.77
CA VAL A 123 1.76 -15.20 -17.43
C VAL A 123 2.80 -15.51 -18.49
N LEU A 124 3.38 -16.70 -18.44
CA LEU A 124 4.40 -17.17 -19.38
C LEU A 124 3.95 -18.44 -20.10
N PRO A 125 4.30 -18.65 -21.38
CA PRO A 125 4.27 -19.99 -21.97
C PRO A 125 5.39 -20.87 -21.36
N PRO A 126 5.35 -22.20 -21.54
CA PRO A 126 6.34 -23.13 -20.95
C PRO A 126 7.74 -23.00 -21.54
N GLY A 127 7.88 -22.27 -22.66
CA GLY A 127 9.18 -21.96 -23.24
C GLY A 127 9.06 -21.31 -24.61
N MET A 128 10.21 -20.96 -25.18
CA MET A 128 10.30 -20.23 -26.44
C MET A 128 9.63 -20.96 -27.62
N ARG A 129 9.77 -22.29 -27.71
CA ARG A 129 9.13 -23.07 -28.77
C ARG A 129 7.60 -23.01 -28.71
N ALA A 130 7.03 -23.05 -27.50
CA ALA A 130 5.60 -22.92 -27.32
C ALA A 130 5.10 -21.51 -27.65
N LEU A 131 5.88 -20.48 -27.28
CA LEU A 131 5.59 -19.10 -27.64
C LEU A 131 5.58 -18.90 -29.16
N GLU A 132 6.63 -19.36 -29.85
CA GLU A 132 6.76 -19.29 -31.31
C GLU A 132 5.60 -20.01 -32.00
N SER A 133 5.27 -21.23 -31.56
CA SER A 133 4.13 -22.00 -32.09
C SER A 133 2.79 -21.27 -31.91
N ARG A 134 2.56 -20.65 -30.75
CA ARG A 134 1.33 -19.89 -30.48
C ARG A 134 1.23 -18.58 -31.27
N LEU A 135 2.36 -17.96 -31.59
CA LEU A 135 2.41 -16.79 -32.47
C LEU A 135 2.15 -17.18 -33.93
N ALA A 136 2.83 -18.23 -34.41
CA ALA A 136 2.68 -18.74 -35.79
C ALA A 136 1.29 -19.32 -36.08
N GLY A 137 0.63 -19.93 -35.07
CA GLY A 137 -0.69 -20.56 -35.21
C GLY A 137 -1.85 -19.61 -35.53
N ARG A 138 -1.63 -18.29 -35.59
CA ARG A 138 -2.65 -17.30 -35.97
C ARG A 138 -2.87 -17.17 -37.48
N GLY A 139 -2.14 -17.93 -38.30
CA GLY A 139 -2.43 -18.16 -39.73
C GLY A 139 -2.30 -16.95 -40.66
N THR A 140 -1.87 -15.79 -40.15
CA THR A 140 -1.86 -14.51 -40.87
C THR A 140 -0.54 -13.74 -40.75
N GLU A 141 0.47 -14.32 -40.09
CA GLU A 141 1.72 -13.62 -39.74
C GLU A 141 2.91 -14.13 -40.55
N SER A 142 3.73 -13.22 -41.07
CA SER A 142 4.94 -13.57 -41.80
C SER A 142 6.05 -14.06 -40.85
N PRO A 143 7.07 -14.78 -41.35
CA PRO A 143 8.23 -15.16 -40.53
C PRO A 143 9.02 -13.97 -39.95
N GLU A 144 8.88 -12.77 -40.51
CA GLU A 144 9.44 -11.53 -39.96
C GLU A 144 8.59 -10.99 -38.81
N ASP A 145 7.26 -11.04 -38.93
CA ASP A 145 6.34 -10.64 -37.86
C ASP A 145 6.51 -11.52 -36.62
N VAL A 146 6.65 -12.83 -36.80
CA VAL A 146 6.88 -13.78 -35.70
C VAL A 146 8.20 -13.47 -34.99
N ARG A 147 9.29 -13.22 -35.74
CA ARG A 147 10.59 -12.84 -35.14
C ARG A 147 10.50 -11.52 -34.36
N SER A 148 9.88 -10.50 -34.94
CA SER A 148 9.67 -9.21 -34.27
C SER A 148 8.93 -9.36 -32.94
N ARG A 149 7.87 -10.18 -32.91
CA ARG A 149 7.11 -10.47 -31.69
C ARG A 149 7.87 -11.31 -30.66
N LEU A 150 8.72 -12.23 -31.09
CA LEU A 150 9.59 -12.97 -30.19
C LEU A 150 10.60 -12.04 -29.51
N THR A 151 11.17 -11.07 -30.24
CA THR A 151 12.03 -10.03 -29.65
C THR A 151 11.28 -9.18 -28.65
N ALA A 152 10.09 -8.68 -29.01
CA ALA A 152 9.23 -7.92 -28.09
C ALA A 152 8.89 -8.73 -26.82
N SER A 153 8.58 -10.02 -26.98
CA SER A 153 8.30 -10.92 -25.85
C SER A 153 9.51 -11.08 -24.93
N ALA A 154 10.73 -11.13 -25.46
CA ALA A 154 11.93 -11.21 -24.64
C ALA A 154 12.11 -9.95 -23.76
N ASP A 155 11.78 -8.78 -24.29
CA ASP A 155 11.81 -7.54 -23.52
C ASP A 155 10.71 -7.51 -22.44
N GLU A 156 9.50 -8.01 -22.73
CA GLU A 156 8.44 -8.14 -21.73
C GLU A 156 8.83 -9.10 -20.59
N ILE A 157 9.48 -10.23 -20.90
CA ILE A 157 9.92 -11.22 -19.91
C ILE A 157 10.92 -10.64 -18.92
N ARG A 158 11.75 -9.67 -19.33
CA ARG A 158 12.69 -8.99 -18.43
C ARG A 158 11.99 -8.24 -17.28
N TRP A 159 10.73 -7.90 -17.46
CA TRP A 159 9.92 -7.24 -16.43
C TRP A 159 9.24 -8.21 -15.46
N ALA A 160 9.34 -9.53 -15.66
CA ALA A 160 8.67 -10.52 -14.81
C ALA A 160 9.01 -10.35 -13.31
N GLY A 161 10.22 -9.87 -12.98
CA GLY A 161 10.63 -9.59 -11.59
C GLY A 161 9.91 -8.42 -10.91
N ALA A 162 9.10 -7.64 -11.65
CA ALA A 162 8.27 -6.57 -11.10
C ALA A 162 6.86 -7.03 -10.70
N PHE A 163 6.51 -8.30 -10.93
CA PHE A 163 5.19 -8.87 -10.66
C PHE A 163 5.19 -9.64 -9.33
N ASP A 164 4.01 -9.78 -8.71
CA ASP A 164 3.86 -10.50 -7.45
C ASP A 164 3.95 -12.03 -7.65
N TYR A 165 3.42 -12.50 -8.79
CA TYR A 165 3.33 -13.91 -9.13
C TYR A 165 3.74 -14.15 -10.58
N ILE A 166 4.33 -15.31 -10.84
CA ILE A 166 4.60 -15.81 -12.19
C ILE A 166 3.84 -17.12 -12.38
N ILE A 167 3.01 -17.21 -13.41
CA ILE A 167 2.27 -18.42 -13.78
C ILE A 167 2.76 -18.91 -15.14
N VAL A 168 3.31 -20.12 -15.17
CA VAL A 168 3.69 -20.81 -16.41
C VAL A 168 2.49 -21.58 -16.95
N ASN A 169 1.97 -21.15 -18.08
CA ASN A 169 0.87 -21.74 -18.82
C ASN A 169 1.34 -22.88 -19.74
N ASP A 170 1.86 -23.95 -19.12
CA ASP A 170 2.23 -25.23 -19.77
C ASP A 170 1.02 -26.16 -19.99
N GLY A 171 -0.11 -25.83 -19.39
CA GLY A 171 -1.38 -26.53 -19.56
C GLY A 171 -2.48 -25.70 -18.94
N LEU A 172 -3.55 -25.48 -19.70
CA LEU A 172 -4.61 -24.56 -19.29
C LEU A 172 -5.21 -24.91 -17.91
N PRO A 173 -5.51 -26.18 -17.57
CA PRO A 173 -6.08 -26.52 -16.26
C PRO A 173 -5.17 -26.20 -15.07
N GLU A 174 -3.86 -26.39 -15.19
CA GLU A 174 -2.92 -26.08 -14.09
C GLU A 174 -2.77 -24.57 -13.90
N ALA A 175 -2.61 -23.82 -15.01
CA ALA A 175 -2.52 -22.37 -14.95
C ALA A 175 -3.79 -21.72 -14.39
N GLN A 176 -4.96 -22.26 -14.72
CA GLN A 176 -6.25 -21.87 -14.14
C GLN A 176 -6.28 -22.11 -12.63
N ARG A 177 -5.93 -23.32 -12.17
CA ARG A 177 -5.86 -23.64 -10.73
C ARG A 177 -4.92 -22.72 -9.96
N LEU A 178 -3.73 -22.45 -10.51
CA LEU A 178 -2.75 -21.55 -9.88
C LEU A 178 -3.29 -20.12 -9.79
N LEU A 179 -3.92 -19.62 -10.86
CA LEU A 179 -4.51 -18.28 -10.85
C LEU A 179 -5.65 -18.16 -9.83
N GLU A 180 -6.52 -19.16 -9.75
CA GLU A 180 -7.56 -19.23 -8.72
C GLU A 180 -6.97 -19.28 -7.30
N SER A 181 -5.89 -20.03 -7.11
CA SER A 181 -5.20 -20.12 -5.80
C SER A 181 -4.60 -18.77 -5.39
N VAL A 182 -4.00 -18.04 -6.35
CA VAL A 182 -3.51 -16.67 -6.12
C VAL A 182 -4.66 -15.74 -5.74
N PHE A 183 -5.76 -15.80 -6.47
CA PHE A 183 -6.95 -14.98 -6.21
C PHE A 183 -7.52 -15.24 -4.80
N ASP A 184 -7.71 -16.51 -4.45
CA ASP A 184 -8.24 -16.91 -3.14
C ASP A 184 -7.30 -16.54 -2.00
N ALA A 185 -5.98 -16.71 -2.19
CA ALA A 185 -4.99 -16.30 -1.21
C ALA A 185 -5.03 -14.79 -0.97
N GLU A 186 -5.13 -13.98 -2.03
CA GLU A 186 -5.18 -12.52 -1.92
C GLU A 186 -6.49 -12.02 -1.28
N LEU A 187 -7.62 -12.71 -1.49
CA LEU A 187 -8.86 -12.45 -0.75
C LEU A 187 -8.78 -12.87 0.72
N ALA A 188 -8.04 -13.94 1.03
CA ALA A 188 -7.87 -14.46 2.39
C ALA A 188 -6.80 -13.73 3.20
N ARG A 189 -6.01 -12.84 2.58
CA ARG A 189 -5.06 -12.00 3.31
C ARG A 189 -5.78 -11.22 4.40
N THR A 190 -5.14 -11.08 5.55
CA THR A 190 -5.76 -10.43 6.72
C THR A 190 -6.24 -9.01 6.44
N ASP A 191 -5.55 -8.26 5.56
CA ASP A 191 -5.97 -6.92 5.14
C ASP A 191 -7.26 -6.94 4.30
N SER A 192 -7.38 -7.88 3.36
CA SER A 192 -8.60 -8.10 2.56
C SER A 192 -9.75 -8.68 3.38
N ALA A 193 -9.47 -9.74 4.14
CA ALA A 193 -10.48 -10.54 4.84
C ALA A 193 -11.14 -9.79 6.01
N LEU A 194 -10.39 -8.93 6.73
CA LEU A 194 -10.98 -8.10 7.79
C LEU A 194 -11.99 -7.11 7.22
N GLY A 195 -11.70 -6.51 6.07
CA GLY A 195 -12.67 -5.70 5.34
C GLY A 195 -13.93 -6.48 5.02
N ASN A 196 -13.81 -7.71 4.50
CA ASN A 196 -14.96 -8.57 4.18
C ASN A 196 -15.80 -8.91 5.42
N LEU A 197 -15.18 -9.11 6.58
CA LEU A 197 -15.91 -9.38 7.82
C LEU A 197 -16.78 -8.19 8.24
N VAL A 198 -16.35 -6.95 7.96
CA VAL A 198 -17.16 -5.73 8.20
C VAL A 198 -18.51 -5.81 7.50
N SER A 199 -18.55 -6.39 6.30
CA SER A 199 -19.75 -6.46 5.46
C SER A 199 -20.70 -7.61 5.80
N SER A 200 -20.42 -8.39 6.84
CA SER A 200 -21.13 -9.64 7.18
C SER A 200 -21.89 -9.57 8.52
N ASP A 201 -22.76 -10.54 8.79
CA ASP A 201 -23.51 -10.65 10.06
C ASP A 201 -22.62 -10.75 11.31
N TYR A 202 -21.30 -10.96 11.15
CA TYR A 202 -20.33 -10.83 12.25
C TYR A 202 -20.27 -9.42 12.84
N GLU A 203 -20.72 -8.38 12.12
CA GLU A 203 -20.94 -7.05 12.70
C GLU A 203 -21.88 -7.13 13.92
N ALA A 204 -22.85 -8.05 13.96
CA ALA A 204 -23.72 -8.24 15.12
C ALA A 204 -22.98 -8.80 16.35
N LEU A 205 -21.89 -9.55 16.15
CA LEU A 205 -21.01 -10.07 17.23
C LEU A 205 -19.92 -9.07 17.64
N LEU A 206 -19.58 -8.14 16.73
CA LEU A 206 -18.56 -7.12 16.91
C LEU A 206 -19.12 -5.72 16.56
N PRO A 207 -20.24 -5.28 17.18
CA PRO A 207 -20.94 -4.08 16.76
C PRO A 207 -20.05 -2.86 16.94
N GLY A 208 -19.80 -2.15 15.83
CA GLY A 208 -18.88 -1.02 15.80
C GLY A 208 -17.44 -1.40 16.14
N CYS A 209 -16.94 -2.57 15.72
CA CYS A 209 -15.50 -2.86 15.68
C CYS A 209 -14.98 -2.90 14.23
N LEU A 210 -15.76 -3.52 13.35
CA LEU A 210 -15.51 -3.59 11.93
C LEU A 210 -16.19 -2.36 11.28
N GLY A 211 -15.47 -1.53 10.54
CA GLY A 211 -16.00 -0.26 9.98
C GLY A 211 -15.91 0.95 10.92
N LEU A 212 -15.27 0.81 12.09
CA LEU A 212 -15.05 1.90 13.07
C LEU A 212 -14.48 3.18 12.47
N TRP A 213 -13.65 3.01 11.45
CA TRP A 213 -12.92 4.08 10.81
C TRP A 213 -13.48 4.41 9.43
N GLU A 214 -14.59 3.82 9.02
CA GLU A 214 -15.18 4.03 7.70
C GLU A 214 -15.43 5.53 7.45
N GLY A 215 -14.84 6.04 6.37
CA GLY A 215 -14.90 7.46 5.99
C GLY A 215 -14.03 8.41 6.83
N ARG A 216 -13.45 7.97 7.96
CA ARG A 216 -12.59 8.79 8.81
C ARG A 216 -11.18 8.93 8.22
N ARG A 217 -10.55 10.07 8.49
CA ARG A 217 -9.19 10.39 8.08
C ARG A 217 -8.19 10.17 9.22
N VAL A 218 -7.25 9.25 9.02
CA VAL A 218 -6.18 8.96 9.97
C VAL A 218 -4.83 9.35 9.39
N VAL A 219 -4.06 10.13 10.14
CA VAL A 219 -2.66 10.45 9.80
C VAL A 219 -1.75 9.60 10.67
N VAL A 220 -0.82 8.88 10.06
CA VAL A 220 0.18 8.07 10.77
C VAL A 220 1.57 8.60 10.44
N ALA A 221 2.36 8.95 11.44
CA ALA A 221 3.79 9.20 11.27
C ALA A 221 4.58 7.94 11.67
N SER A 222 5.53 7.53 10.83
CA SER A 222 6.36 6.33 11.03
C SER A 222 7.80 6.53 10.57
N GLY A 223 8.70 5.68 11.06
CA GLY A 223 10.12 5.68 10.69
C GLY A 223 10.98 6.60 11.56
N PRO A 224 12.30 6.54 11.41
CA PRO A 224 13.23 7.42 12.11
C PRO A 224 13.29 8.81 11.46
N THR A 225 13.80 9.82 12.16
CA THR A 225 14.36 11.02 11.49
C THR A 225 15.86 10.85 11.27
N ARG A 226 16.41 11.60 10.31
CA ARG A 226 17.85 11.69 10.04
C ARG A 226 18.29 13.15 10.12
N GLU A 227 19.02 13.47 11.17
CA GLU A 227 19.54 14.82 11.42
C GLU A 227 20.94 14.93 10.83
N ALA A 228 21.10 15.73 9.78
CA ALA A 228 22.31 15.79 8.98
C ALA A 228 23.50 16.37 9.77
N ILE A 229 24.61 15.63 9.76
CA ILE A 229 25.93 16.13 10.18
C ILE A 229 26.57 16.85 8.99
N ASP A 230 26.50 16.21 7.83
CA ASP A 230 26.96 16.72 6.54
C ASP A 230 26.09 16.13 5.41
N ASP A 231 26.51 16.23 4.14
CA ASP A 231 25.71 15.74 3.00
C ASP A 231 25.63 14.21 2.88
N VAL A 232 26.38 13.48 3.71
CA VAL A 232 26.51 12.02 3.64
C VAL A 232 26.14 11.34 4.96
N ARG A 233 26.43 12.00 6.09
CA ARG A 233 26.34 11.44 7.43
C ARG A 233 25.25 12.15 8.23
N PHE A 234 24.59 11.38 9.08
CA PHE A 234 23.46 11.85 9.88
C PHE A 234 23.42 11.13 11.24
N VAL A 235 22.73 11.72 12.20
CA VAL A 235 22.30 11.09 13.45
C VAL A 235 20.88 10.59 13.26
N SER A 236 20.58 9.38 13.72
CA SER A 236 19.27 8.74 13.53
C SER A 236 18.97 7.74 14.66
N ASN A 237 17.70 7.37 14.76
CA ASN A 237 17.21 6.33 15.64
C ASN A 237 17.19 4.97 14.93
N ARG A 238 17.07 3.89 15.70
CA ARG A 238 17.02 2.49 15.21
C ARG A 238 15.64 2.03 14.72
N SER A 239 14.71 2.96 14.52
CA SER A 239 13.36 2.59 14.09
C SER A 239 13.40 2.00 12.68
N SER A 240 12.84 0.81 12.53
CA SER A 240 12.60 0.20 11.22
C SER A 240 11.44 0.86 10.46
N GLY A 241 10.58 1.62 11.16
CA GLY A 241 9.31 2.11 10.59
C GLY A 241 8.20 1.06 10.52
N LEU A 242 8.47 -0.20 10.87
CA LEU A 242 7.49 -1.28 10.71
C LEU A 242 6.22 -1.08 11.54
N MET A 243 6.34 -0.65 12.80
CA MET A 243 5.16 -0.47 13.67
C MET A 243 4.16 0.54 13.11
N GLY A 244 4.65 1.70 12.64
CA GLY A 244 3.77 2.73 12.07
C GLY A 244 3.22 2.33 10.70
N CYS A 245 3.97 1.57 9.88
CA CYS A 245 3.40 0.99 8.66
C CYS A 245 2.27 -0.01 8.99
N GLU A 246 2.46 -0.86 9.99
CA GLU A 246 1.41 -1.81 10.42
C GLU A 246 0.18 -1.09 11.00
N LEU A 247 0.35 0.03 11.71
CA LEU A 247 -0.76 0.89 12.15
C LEU A 247 -1.51 1.48 10.96
N ALA A 248 -0.79 2.04 9.99
CA ALA A 248 -1.40 2.60 8.80
C ALA A 248 -2.22 1.54 8.04
N ALA A 249 -1.67 0.32 7.90
CA ALA A 249 -2.40 -0.81 7.35
C ALA A 249 -3.63 -1.15 8.20
N ALA A 250 -3.50 -1.23 9.52
CA ALA A 250 -4.60 -1.61 10.41
C ALA A 250 -5.78 -0.62 10.35
N PHE A 251 -5.51 0.68 10.36
CA PHE A 251 -6.56 1.69 10.22
C PHE A 251 -7.25 1.61 8.86
N ARG A 252 -6.47 1.46 7.77
CA ARG A 252 -7.02 1.25 6.41
C ARG A 252 -7.96 0.05 6.37
N ASP A 253 -7.54 -1.08 6.94
CA ASP A 253 -8.32 -2.33 6.92
C ASP A 253 -9.60 -2.26 7.76
N LEU A 254 -9.69 -1.28 8.65
CA LEU A 254 -10.90 -0.96 9.41
C LEU A 254 -11.71 0.20 8.79
N GLY A 255 -11.39 0.59 7.55
CA GLY A 255 -12.17 1.53 6.74
C GLY A 255 -11.63 2.96 6.67
N ALA A 256 -10.51 3.26 7.33
CA ALA A 256 -9.95 4.62 7.34
C ALA A 256 -9.38 5.03 5.98
N ARG A 257 -9.48 6.32 5.65
CA ARG A 257 -8.60 6.98 4.68
C ARG A 257 -7.31 7.36 5.38
N VAL A 258 -6.20 6.71 5.02
CA VAL A 258 -4.92 6.85 5.73
C VAL A 258 -3.90 7.62 4.91
N THR A 259 -3.32 8.66 5.53
CA THR A 259 -2.09 9.31 5.05
C THR A 259 -0.93 8.92 5.95
N LEU A 260 0.08 8.26 5.38
CA LEU A 260 1.29 7.82 6.08
C LEU A 260 2.44 8.78 5.78
N LEU A 261 2.95 9.45 6.81
CA LEU A 261 4.23 10.17 6.75
C LEU A 261 5.34 9.18 7.12
N LEU A 262 6.23 8.87 6.19
CA LEU A 262 7.24 7.82 6.35
C LEU A 262 8.66 8.39 6.28
N GLY A 263 9.41 8.20 7.37
CA GLY A 263 10.82 8.56 7.45
C GLY A 263 11.71 7.61 6.63
N PRO A 264 13.01 7.90 6.52
CA PRO A 264 13.93 7.14 5.68
C PRO A 264 14.29 5.78 6.30
N CYS A 265 13.47 4.77 6.02
CA CYS A 265 13.63 3.38 6.45
C CYS A 265 13.49 2.38 5.29
N GLY A 266 13.86 1.12 5.54
CA GLY A 266 13.73 0.03 4.55
C GLY A 266 12.34 -0.61 4.48
N THR A 267 11.42 -0.27 5.39
CA THR A 267 10.06 -0.80 5.36
C THR A 267 9.24 -0.11 4.27
N PRO A 268 8.69 -0.83 3.30
CA PRO A 268 7.83 -0.23 2.28
C PRO A 268 6.49 0.21 2.89
N PRO A 269 5.85 1.25 2.34
CA PRO A 269 4.50 1.62 2.75
C PRO A 269 3.51 0.49 2.45
N PRO A 270 2.48 0.29 3.29
CA PRO A 270 1.45 -0.70 3.02
C PRO A 270 0.68 -0.41 1.72
N ARG A 271 0.25 -1.47 1.03
CA ARG A 271 -0.59 -1.36 -0.19
C ARG A 271 -1.86 -0.55 0.07
N GLY A 272 -2.27 0.34 -0.83
CA GLY A 272 -3.50 1.12 -0.67
C GLY A 272 -3.47 2.18 0.43
N VAL A 273 -2.29 2.56 0.94
CA VAL A 273 -2.10 3.73 1.82
C VAL A 273 -1.38 4.83 1.06
N GLU A 274 -1.85 6.07 1.13
CA GLU A 274 -1.13 7.23 0.57
C GLU A 274 0.07 7.54 1.45
N ALA A 275 1.28 7.44 0.92
CA ALA A 275 2.51 7.68 1.67
C ALA A 275 3.26 8.92 1.16
N ARG A 276 3.76 9.75 2.09
CA ARG A 276 4.61 10.92 1.82
C ARG A 276 5.90 10.80 2.64
N GLY A 277 7.04 11.01 1.98
CA GLY A 277 8.35 10.90 2.64
C GLY A 277 8.73 12.14 3.44
N PHE A 278 9.47 11.95 4.53
CA PHE A 278 10.21 13.02 5.22
C PHE A 278 11.63 12.53 5.52
N THR A 279 12.57 13.44 5.82
CA THR A 279 13.94 13.06 6.22
C THR A 279 14.24 13.47 7.65
N SER A 280 14.09 14.76 7.97
CA SER A 280 14.42 15.34 9.27
C SER A 280 13.20 15.53 10.17
N ALA A 281 13.42 15.85 11.44
CA ALA A 281 12.35 16.29 12.35
C ALA A 281 11.65 17.56 11.85
N SER A 282 12.38 18.47 11.18
CA SER A 282 11.80 19.69 10.61
C SER A 282 10.88 19.37 9.43
N ASP A 283 11.31 18.46 8.54
CA ASP A 283 10.50 18.01 7.40
C ASP A 283 9.20 17.36 7.88
N LEU A 284 9.30 16.53 8.94
CA LEU A 284 8.13 15.90 9.55
C LEU A 284 7.17 16.94 10.14
N ALA A 285 7.69 17.98 10.81
CA ALA A 285 6.87 19.07 11.35
C ALA A 285 6.08 19.78 10.25
N GLU A 286 6.75 20.12 9.14
CA GLU A 286 6.12 20.75 7.97
C GLU A 286 5.06 19.84 7.35
N ALA A 287 5.40 18.56 7.13
CA ALA A 287 4.48 17.58 6.57
C ALA A 287 3.23 17.39 7.45
N LEU A 288 3.40 17.31 8.77
CA LEU A 288 2.29 17.25 9.73
C LEU A 288 1.42 18.50 9.66
N GLY A 289 2.02 19.69 9.61
CA GLY A 289 1.30 20.95 9.47
C GLY A 289 0.50 21.05 8.17
N ALA A 290 0.96 20.43 7.08
CA ALA A 290 0.21 20.35 5.83
C ALA A 290 -1.02 19.44 5.93
N VAL A 291 -0.86 18.22 6.46
CA VAL A 291 -1.94 17.22 6.48
C VAL A 291 -2.98 17.45 7.58
N ILE A 292 -2.59 18.00 8.73
CA ILE A 292 -3.51 18.27 9.85
C ILE A 292 -4.52 19.36 9.51
N ARG A 293 -4.14 20.34 8.67
CA ARG A 293 -5.05 21.39 8.21
C ARG A 293 -6.23 20.88 7.38
N GLU A 294 -6.14 19.68 6.83
CA GLU A 294 -7.14 19.13 5.92
C GLU A 294 -8.31 18.39 6.62
N ASN A 295 -8.53 18.56 7.92
CA ASN A 295 -9.46 17.77 8.74
C ASN A 295 -8.93 16.33 8.98
N CYS A 296 -8.52 16.06 10.22
CA CYS A 296 -7.91 14.81 10.66
C CYS A 296 -8.69 14.30 11.88
N ASP A 297 -9.15 13.04 11.84
CA ASP A 297 -9.95 12.44 12.92
C ASP A 297 -9.08 11.73 13.97
N LEU A 298 -7.85 11.34 13.60
CA LEU A 298 -6.84 10.80 14.51
C LEU A 298 -5.43 11.04 13.96
N LEU A 299 -4.53 11.54 14.82
CA LEU A 299 -3.10 11.55 14.57
C LEU A 299 -2.40 10.45 15.39
N ALA A 300 -1.78 9.49 14.72
CA ALA A 300 -0.96 8.44 15.33
C ALA A 300 0.54 8.69 15.11
N MET A 301 1.24 9.05 16.19
CA MET A 301 2.67 9.39 16.17
C MET A 301 3.53 8.19 16.60
N ALA A 302 3.84 7.32 15.64
CA ALA A 302 4.74 6.17 15.81
C ALA A 302 6.16 6.42 15.27
N ALA A 303 6.43 7.62 14.75
CA ALA A 303 7.76 8.02 14.27
C ALA A 303 8.74 8.14 15.44
N ALA A 304 9.97 7.68 15.23
CA ALA A 304 11.07 7.86 16.16
C ALA A 304 11.81 9.16 15.80
N VAL A 305 11.31 10.26 16.36
CA VAL A 305 11.89 11.60 16.18
C VAL A 305 13.13 11.72 17.06
N ALA A 306 14.22 12.23 16.52
CA ALA A 306 15.42 12.51 17.29
C ALA A 306 15.17 13.65 18.31
N ASP A 307 15.59 13.45 19.56
CA ASP A 307 15.49 14.48 20.60
C ASP A 307 16.52 15.62 20.41
N PHE A 308 17.59 15.34 19.67
CA PHE A 308 18.69 16.27 19.40
C PHE A 308 19.11 16.20 17.93
N ARG A 309 19.60 17.33 17.41
CA ARG A 309 20.19 17.46 16.07
C ARG A 309 21.56 18.13 16.12
N PRO A 310 22.44 17.93 15.13
CA PRO A 310 23.65 18.74 14.99
C PRO A 310 23.30 20.23 14.86
N ALA A 311 23.96 21.08 15.65
CA ALA A 311 23.73 22.54 15.63
C ALA A 311 24.19 23.20 14.32
N VAL A 312 25.13 22.56 13.62
CA VAL A 312 25.64 23.01 12.32
C VAL A 312 25.74 21.81 11.39
N ARG A 313 25.15 21.92 10.20
CA ARG A 313 25.37 21.00 9.08
C ARG A 313 26.54 21.51 8.23
N ALA A 314 27.55 20.68 8.00
CA ALA A 314 28.64 20.99 7.09
C ALA A 314 28.23 20.73 5.63
N PRO A 315 28.56 21.62 4.67
CA PRO A 315 28.36 21.34 3.25
C PRO A 315 29.37 20.30 2.74
N GLY A 316 28.94 19.41 1.85
CA GLY A 316 29.75 18.34 1.30
C GLY A 316 30.02 17.19 2.28
N LYS A 317 30.86 16.24 1.87
CA LYS A 317 31.33 15.15 2.74
C LYS A 317 32.56 15.63 3.50
N MET A 318 32.52 15.69 4.84
CA MET A 318 33.71 16.12 5.57
C MET A 318 34.84 15.08 5.39
N PRO A 319 36.07 15.53 5.07
CA PRO A 319 37.16 14.63 4.74
C PRO A 319 37.76 14.00 6.00
N ARG A 320 38.22 12.75 5.87
CA ARG A 320 38.95 12.05 6.95
C ARG A 320 40.25 12.77 7.33
N SER A 321 40.87 13.49 6.41
CA SER A 321 42.11 14.23 6.64
C SER A 321 41.98 15.37 7.65
N GLY A 322 40.76 15.80 7.97
CA GLY A 322 40.49 16.81 9.00
C GLY A 322 40.73 16.35 10.44
N GLY A 323 41.00 15.06 10.66
CA GLY A 323 41.20 14.50 12.01
C GLY A 323 39.88 14.24 12.76
N PRO A 324 39.95 13.94 14.07
CA PRO A 324 38.76 13.81 14.89
C PRO A 324 38.02 15.15 15.01
N PHE A 325 36.71 15.10 15.17
CA PHE A 325 35.86 16.28 15.32
C PHE A 325 34.73 16.01 16.30
N ASP A 326 34.30 17.05 16.99
CA ASP A 326 33.15 17.02 17.88
C ASP A 326 31.90 17.56 17.16
N ILE A 327 30.75 16.97 17.47
CA ILE A 327 29.45 17.44 16.97
C ILE A 327 28.72 18.08 18.14
N ARG A 328 28.55 19.40 18.09
CA ARG A 328 27.67 20.09 19.04
C ARG A 328 26.23 19.79 18.68
N MET A 329 25.49 19.24 19.64
CA MET A 329 24.07 18.91 19.49
C MET A 329 23.19 20.00 20.11
N GLU A 330 22.02 20.22 19.53
CA GLU A 330 20.97 21.09 20.10
C GLU A 330 19.63 20.34 20.17
N PRO A 331 18.75 20.67 21.15
CA PRO A 331 17.45 20.01 21.28
C PRO A 331 16.56 20.27 20.07
N VAL A 332 15.82 19.24 19.65
CA VAL A 332 14.73 19.36 18.66
C VAL A 332 13.45 19.76 19.40
N PRO A 333 12.66 20.72 18.88
CA PRO A 333 11.36 21.06 19.46
C PRO A 333 10.42 19.85 19.52
N ASP A 334 9.66 19.72 20.62
CA ASP A 334 8.67 18.64 20.76
C ASP A 334 7.51 18.85 19.77
N LEU A 335 7.53 18.06 18.69
CA LEU A 335 6.53 18.15 17.62
C LEU A 335 5.11 17.95 18.17
N LEU A 336 4.90 16.95 19.03
CA LEU A 336 3.56 16.60 19.52
C LEU A 336 2.94 17.66 20.43
N ALA A 337 3.78 18.34 21.22
CA ALA A 337 3.36 19.42 22.10
C ALA A 337 3.16 20.75 21.33
N GLY A 338 3.95 20.99 20.29
CA GLY A 338 3.87 22.19 19.45
C GLY A 338 2.79 22.17 18.37
N LEU A 339 2.19 21.02 18.10
CA LEU A 339 1.14 20.89 17.08
C LEU A 339 -0.22 21.41 17.58
N ASP A 340 -0.77 22.38 16.85
CA ASP A 340 -2.18 22.78 16.94
C ASP A 340 -3.07 21.76 16.18
N CYS A 341 -3.16 20.53 16.71
CA CYS A 341 -4.15 19.55 16.24
C CYS A 341 -5.40 19.59 17.12
N ARG A 342 -6.55 19.79 16.51
CA ARG A 342 -7.87 19.60 17.16
C ARG A 342 -8.27 18.13 17.26
N CYS A 343 -7.54 17.26 16.57
CA CYS A 343 -7.75 15.83 16.53
C CYS A 343 -7.24 15.13 17.81
N PRO A 344 -7.87 14.02 18.22
CA PRO A 344 -7.27 13.07 19.16
C PRO A 344 -5.87 12.62 18.71
N LYS A 345 -4.96 12.46 19.67
CA LYS A 345 -3.56 12.04 19.41
C LYS A 345 -3.26 10.71 20.08
N LEU A 346 -2.71 9.77 19.32
CA LEU A 346 -2.12 8.52 19.80
C LEU A 346 -0.60 8.65 19.77
N ALA A 347 0.04 8.59 20.94
CA ALA A 347 1.50 8.59 21.08
C ALA A 347 2.06 7.18 21.27
N PHE A 348 3.36 7.02 21.03
CA PHE A 348 4.12 5.81 21.34
C PHE A 348 5.21 6.14 22.36
N ALA A 349 5.39 5.26 23.34
CA ALA A 349 6.41 5.38 24.37
C ALA A 349 7.17 4.06 24.50
N LEU A 350 8.39 4.05 23.96
CA LEU A 350 9.37 3.00 24.25
C LEU A 350 10.02 3.30 25.60
N GLU A 351 9.76 2.46 26.59
CA GLU A 351 10.16 2.66 27.98
C GLU A 351 10.99 1.49 28.51
N TYR A 352 11.69 1.68 29.62
CA TYR A 352 12.57 0.67 30.23
C TYR A 352 12.36 0.59 31.74
N GLY A 353 12.40 -0.61 32.32
CA GLY A 353 12.23 -0.81 33.75
C GLY A 353 10.78 -0.63 34.25
N ASP A 354 10.59 -0.77 35.55
CA ASP A 354 9.26 -1.03 36.14
C ASP A 354 8.34 0.20 36.22
N ALA A 355 8.91 1.40 36.21
CA ALA A 355 8.16 2.66 36.15
C ALA A 355 7.75 3.06 34.70
N SER A 356 7.76 2.11 33.74
CA SER A 356 7.45 2.38 32.34
C SER A 356 6.05 2.97 32.14
N LEU A 357 5.04 2.43 32.81
CA LEU A 357 3.65 2.88 32.65
C LEU A 357 3.45 4.28 33.23
N GLU A 358 4.09 4.60 34.35
CA GLU A 358 4.00 5.92 34.98
C GLU A 358 4.58 7.00 34.06
N ARG A 359 5.78 6.78 33.51
CA ARG A 359 6.41 7.71 32.56
C ARG A 359 5.62 7.84 31.27
N ALA A 360 5.03 6.75 30.77
CA ALA A 360 4.15 6.80 29.61
C ALA A 360 2.90 7.66 29.89
N ARG A 361 2.24 7.52 31.06
CA ARG A 361 1.11 8.39 31.43
C ARG A 361 1.52 9.86 31.52
N ALA A 362 2.64 10.16 32.18
CA ALA A 362 3.14 11.53 32.26
C ALA A 362 3.40 12.14 30.87
N LYS A 363 3.97 11.35 29.94
CA LYS A 363 4.14 11.76 28.53
C LYS A 363 2.81 12.00 27.82
N MET A 364 1.81 11.15 28.06
CA MET A 364 0.47 11.30 27.47
C MET A 364 -0.20 12.60 27.93
N GLU A 365 -0.14 12.90 29.23
CA GLU A 365 -0.71 14.11 29.83
C GLU A 365 0.00 15.38 29.34
N ALA A 366 1.34 15.40 29.41
CA ALA A 366 2.14 16.54 28.98
C ALA A 366 1.93 16.91 27.50
N LYS A 367 1.69 15.90 26.65
CA LYS A 367 1.46 16.09 25.20
C LYS A 367 -0.01 16.21 24.84
N ASN A 368 -0.92 16.22 25.82
CA ASN A 368 -2.37 16.24 25.60
C ASN A 368 -2.82 15.16 24.60
N CYS A 369 -2.37 13.92 24.79
CA CYS A 369 -2.73 12.77 23.96
C CYS A 369 -4.00 12.06 24.48
N GLU A 370 -4.80 11.52 23.57
CA GLU A 370 -5.96 10.69 23.91
C GLU A 370 -5.53 9.30 24.37
N ALA A 371 -4.42 8.81 23.81
CA ALA A 371 -3.83 7.54 24.19
C ALA A 371 -2.31 7.55 24.04
N VAL A 372 -1.66 6.67 24.79
CA VAL A 372 -0.24 6.32 24.58
C VAL A 372 -0.09 4.80 24.59
N PHE A 373 0.58 4.26 23.59
CA PHE A 373 1.01 2.87 23.60
C PHE A 373 2.38 2.77 24.27
N CYS A 374 2.42 2.19 25.46
CA CYS A 374 3.65 1.94 26.21
C CYS A 374 4.17 0.55 25.89
N ASN A 375 5.31 0.46 25.24
CA ASN A 375 6.02 -0.79 25.01
C ASN A 375 7.36 -0.78 25.73
N ARG A 376 7.65 -1.87 26.46
CA ARG A 376 8.91 -2.03 27.19
C ARG A 376 9.99 -2.47 26.22
N GLY A 377 11.11 -1.75 26.14
CA GLY A 377 12.23 -2.08 25.25
C GLY A 377 13.27 -3.02 25.88
N ASP A 378 13.16 -3.25 27.19
CA ASP A 378 14.02 -4.16 27.97
C ASP A 378 13.53 -5.61 27.96
N LEU A 379 12.34 -5.90 27.41
CA LEU A 379 11.81 -7.25 27.37
C LEU A 379 12.26 -8.00 26.10
N PRO A 380 12.59 -9.31 26.18
CA PRO A 380 13.03 -10.07 25.02
C PRO A 380 12.02 -10.05 23.86
N GLY A 381 12.49 -9.70 22.65
CA GLY A 381 11.67 -9.70 21.44
C GLY A 381 10.62 -8.59 21.36
N THR A 382 10.88 -7.47 22.04
CA THR A 382 10.12 -6.22 21.96
C THR A 382 11.07 -5.06 21.63
N GLY A 383 10.55 -3.93 21.14
CA GLY A 383 11.36 -2.74 20.81
C GLY A 383 11.48 -2.45 19.31
N MET A 384 12.34 -1.49 18.95
CA MET A 384 12.41 -0.89 17.60
C MET A 384 12.83 -1.86 16.48
N GLU A 385 13.76 -2.78 16.78
CA GLU A 385 14.34 -3.72 15.82
C GLU A 385 13.77 -5.15 15.95
N ALA A 386 12.94 -5.43 16.96
CA ALA A 386 12.34 -6.75 17.16
C ALA A 386 11.24 -7.02 16.13
N GLU A 387 11.03 -8.26 15.67
CA GLU A 387 9.94 -8.59 14.73
C GLU A 387 8.54 -8.47 15.34
N GLY A 388 8.42 -8.77 16.64
CA GLY A 388 7.18 -8.68 17.41
C GLY A 388 7.09 -7.43 18.28
N ASN A 389 5.93 -7.24 18.91
CA ASN A 389 5.72 -6.19 19.90
C ASN A 389 4.73 -6.65 20.98
N ALA A 390 4.72 -5.96 22.12
CA ALA A 390 3.79 -6.16 23.22
C ALA A 390 3.74 -4.85 24.03
N GLY A 391 2.68 -4.63 24.78
CA GLY A 391 2.61 -3.45 25.61
C GLY A 391 1.24 -3.16 26.17
N VAL A 392 1.10 -1.97 26.73
CA VAL A 392 -0.15 -1.50 27.32
C VAL A 392 -0.57 -0.22 26.61
N LEU A 393 -1.77 -0.21 26.07
CA LEU A 393 -2.42 1.00 25.58
C LEU A 393 -3.09 1.69 26.77
N LEU A 394 -2.58 2.87 27.12
CA LEU A 394 -3.10 3.72 28.18
C LEU A 394 -4.00 4.78 27.53
N LEU A 395 -5.22 4.93 28.05
CA LEU A 395 -6.22 5.86 27.55
C LEU A 395 -6.40 7.02 28.51
N ARG A 396 -6.76 8.20 28.00
CA ARG A 396 -7.08 9.39 28.80
C ARG A 396 -8.19 9.16 29.81
N SER A 397 -9.13 8.26 29.51
CA SER A 397 -10.20 7.88 30.45
C SER A 397 -9.70 7.10 31.68
N GLY A 398 -8.39 6.81 31.79
CA GLY A 398 -7.78 5.97 32.82
C GLY A 398 -7.83 4.46 32.51
N ALA A 399 -8.50 4.07 31.43
CA ALA A 399 -8.56 2.67 31.00
C ALA A 399 -7.20 2.20 30.46
N GLN A 400 -6.90 0.92 30.68
CA GLN A 400 -5.65 0.29 30.27
C GLN A 400 -5.98 -1.01 29.54
N VAL A 401 -5.40 -1.19 28.35
CA VAL A 401 -5.59 -2.39 27.55
C VAL A 401 -4.25 -3.07 27.37
N GLU A 402 -4.09 -4.21 28.01
CA GLU A 402 -2.93 -5.07 27.82
C GLU A 402 -3.01 -5.75 26.45
N ILE A 403 -1.94 -5.61 25.66
CA ILE A 403 -1.81 -6.23 24.36
C ILE A 403 -0.71 -7.28 24.48
N PRO A 404 -1.06 -8.58 24.40
CA PRO A 404 -0.09 -9.65 24.54
C PRO A 404 0.90 -9.62 23.37
N ARG A 405 2.03 -10.30 23.57
CA ARG A 405 3.05 -10.40 22.53
C ARG A 405 2.49 -11.05 21.27
N GLY A 406 2.77 -10.40 20.14
CA GLY A 406 2.41 -10.92 18.82
C GLY A 406 3.20 -10.21 17.73
N SER A 407 2.77 -10.41 16.48
CA SER A 407 3.27 -9.63 15.35
C SER A 407 2.94 -8.15 15.52
N LYS A 408 3.75 -7.27 14.93
CA LYS A 408 3.41 -5.83 14.92
C LYS A 408 2.05 -5.56 14.27
N ARG A 409 1.67 -6.36 13.28
CA ARG A 409 0.35 -6.35 12.66
C ARG A 409 -0.77 -6.62 13.65
N PHE A 410 -0.64 -7.64 14.50
CA PHE A 410 -1.61 -7.95 15.55
C PHE A 410 -1.74 -6.79 16.54
N VAL A 411 -0.60 -6.27 17.04
CA VAL A 411 -0.58 -5.13 17.97
C VAL A 411 -1.24 -3.90 17.35
N ALA A 412 -0.93 -3.60 16.08
CA ALA A 412 -1.52 -2.49 15.34
C ALA A 412 -3.04 -2.60 15.23
N LEU A 413 -3.56 -3.78 14.87
CA LEU A 413 -4.99 -4.04 14.83
C LEU A 413 -5.65 -3.82 16.19
N ARG A 414 -5.07 -4.36 17.27
CA ARG A 414 -5.60 -4.17 18.63
C ARG A 414 -5.66 -2.70 19.03
N ILE A 415 -4.64 -1.92 18.71
CA ILE A 415 -4.62 -0.48 18.94
C ILE A 415 -5.73 0.22 18.12
N ALA A 416 -5.81 -0.07 16.83
CA ALA A 416 -6.80 0.57 15.95
C ALA A 416 -8.25 0.27 16.35
N PHE A 417 -8.54 -0.97 16.77
CA PHE A 417 -9.84 -1.35 17.32
C PHE A 417 -10.17 -0.57 18.60
N GLU A 418 -9.26 -0.53 19.57
CA GLU A 418 -9.54 0.16 20.84
C GLU A 418 -9.71 1.66 20.65
N MET A 419 -8.87 2.28 19.82
CA MET A 419 -8.99 3.71 19.49
C MET A 419 -10.34 4.02 18.84
N GLY A 420 -10.77 3.23 17.87
CA GLY A 420 -12.05 3.47 17.18
C GLY A 420 -13.25 3.31 18.11
N ARG A 421 -13.27 2.27 18.97
CA ARG A 421 -14.34 2.06 19.96
C ARG A 421 -14.51 3.25 20.90
N ARG A 422 -13.41 3.91 21.26
CA ARG A 422 -13.41 5.05 22.20
C ARG A 422 -13.90 6.31 21.51
N LEU A 423 -13.38 6.61 20.32
CA LEU A 423 -13.76 7.81 19.58
C LEU A 423 -15.20 7.75 19.04
N ALA A 424 -15.75 6.56 18.80
CA ALA A 424 -17.16 6.39 18.48
C ALA A 424 -18.10 6.77 19.65
N ARG A 425 -17.70 6.47 20.90
CA ARG A 425 -18.51 6.76 22.11
C ARG A 425 -18.48 8.22 22.55
N ALA A 426 -17.46 8.98 22.13
CA ALA A 426 -17.35 10.41 22.44
C ALA A 426 -18.22 11.30 21.51
N SER A 427 -18.84 10.71 20.48
CA SER A 427 -19.66 11.42 19.47
C SER A 427 -21.18 11.26 19.69
N VAL A 428 -21.60 10.66 20.81
CA VAL A 428 -23.01 10.42 21.20
C VAL A 428 -23.37 11.24 22.42
#